data_AF-E3LB20-F1
#
_entry.id   AF-E3LB20-F1
#
_cell.length_a   1.000
_cell.length_b   1.000
_cell.length_c   1.000
_cell.angle_alpha   90.00
_cell.angle_beta   90.00
_cell.angle_gamma   90.00
#
_symmetry.space_group_name_H-M   'P 1'
#
loop_
_entity.id
_entity.type
_entity.pdbx_description
1 polymer ?
#
loop_
_entity_poly.entity_id
_entity_poly.type
_entity_poly.pdbx_seq_one_letter_code
_entity_poly.pdbx_strand_id
1 'polypeptide(L)'
;MDGCQQRERLTEELNDLGLEITTELGVSNLSHDHIHDLMQHLNYLAGGRYDGADFSYDSYIRALVQILHRAFHHTIVELTVISTNEMDVQKIIDATRGRDLFGVTFEYGSFVILCQQVVRKWLRPTEQHIVKVCNLAGKILVRAIKRPGDTIYGNDAAKKTMETLEKLKRTMHAEARKILSDELGTPFTLQDVTEAASRPQPAPQFDTSNSEPPQIEPVEFDTLS
;
A
#
# COMPACT_ATOMS: atom_id res chain seq x y z
N MET A 1 -14.30 -35.78 34.11
CA MET A 1 -15.40 -34.82 33.88
C MET A 1 -16.42 -35.52 33.01
N ASP A 2 -17.66 -35.52 33.46
CA ASP A 2 -18.68 -36.51 33.09
C ASP A 2 -19.36 -36.14 31.76
N GLY A 3 -19.37 -37.06 30.79
CA GLY A 3 -19.86 -36.80 29.43
C GLY A 3 -21.32 -36.34 29.35
N CYS A 4 -22.11 -36.60 30.41
CA CYS A 4 -23.49 -36.11 30.54
C CYS A 4 -23.58 -34.60 30.79
N GLN A 5 -22.71 -34.03 31.63
CA GLN A 5 -22.73 -32.59 31.94
C GLN A 5 -22.31 -31.73 30.73
N GLN A 6 -21.39 -32.23 29.92
CA GLN A 6 -20.98 -31.58 28.68
C GLN A 6 -22.15 -31.56 27.67
N ARG A 7 -22.94 -32.64 27.62
CA ARG A 7 -24.04 -32.79 26.68
C ARG A 7 -25.24 -31.92 27.04
N GLU A 8 -25.57 -31.80 28.32
CA GLU A 8 -26.63 -30.91 28.79
C GLU A 8 -26.31 -29.45 28.50
N ARG A 9 -25.08 -28.99 28.78
CA ARG A 9 -24.65 -27.61 28.43
C ARG A 9 -24.75 -27.31 26.93
N LEU A 10 -24.26 -28.23 26.09
CA LEU A 10 -24.36 -28.07 24.63
C LEU A 10 -25.81 -28.05 24.14
N THR A 11 -26.72 -28.74 24.84
CA THR A 11 -28.15 -28.76 24.47
C THR A 11 -28.86 -27.46 24.90
N GLU A 12 -28.49 -26.90 26.06
CA GLU A 12 -28.96 -25.57 26.49
C GLU A 12 -28.44 -24.47 25.54
N GLU A 13 -27.15 -24.45 25.23
CA GLU A 13 -26.56 -23.49 24.28
C GLU A 13 -27.24 -23.57 22.90
N LEU A 14 -27.55 -24.78 22.42
CA LEU A 14 -28.24 -24.95 21.13
C LEU A 14 -29.69 -24.46 21.17
N ASN A 15 -30.39 -24.66 22.28
CA ASN A 15 -31.77 -24.21 22.44
C ASN A 15 -31.85 -22.69 22.55
N ASP A 16 -30.94 -22.08 23.30
CA ASP A 16 -30.84 -20.63 23.45
C ASP A 16 -30.51 -19.97 22.09
N LEU A 17 -29.55 -20.53 21.36
CA LEU A 17 -29.20 -20.08 20.01
C LEU A 17 -30.38 -20.23 19.03
N GLY A 18 -31.13 -21.33 19.13
CA GLY A 18 -32.32 -21.56 18.30
C GLY A 18 -33.48 -20.61 18.60
N LEU A 19 -33.64 -20.19 19.86
CA LEU A 19 -34.66 -19.22 20.27
C LEU A 19 -34.30 -17.80 19.79
N GLU A 20 -33.02 -17.47 19.80
CA GLU A 20 -32.54 -16.16 19.37
C GLU A 20 -32.67 -15.98 17.85
N ILE A 21 -32.29 -17.00 17.06
CA ILE A 21 -32.36 -16.99 15.59
C ILE A 21 -33.80 -16.98 15.05
N THR A 22 -34.79 -17.49 15.81
CA THR A 22 -36.19 -17.54 15.35
C THR A 22 -36.94 -16.22 15.45
N THR A 23 -36.36 -15.20 16.10
CA THR A 23 -36.94 -13.85 16.19
C THR A 23 -36.32 -12.90 15.17
N GLU A 24 -37.13 -12.06 14.51
CA GLU A 24 -36.62 -11.03 13.58
C GLU A 24 -35.61 -10.08 14.26
N LEU A 25 -35.81 -9.81 15.55
CA LEU A 25 -34.90 -9.01 16.37
C LEU A 25 -33.55 -9.72 16.59
N GLY A 26 -33.55 -11.03 16.88
CA GLY A 26 -32.33 -11.81 17.04
C GLY A 26 -31.56 -12.00 15.74
N VAL A 27 -32.24 -12.19 14.60
CA VAL A 27 -31.59 -12.17 13.28
C VAL A 27 -30.93 -10.82 13.00
N SER A 28 -31.60 -9.71 13.34
CA SER A 28 -31.05 -8.37 13.19
C SER A 28 -29.82 -8.14 14.09
N ASN A 29 -29.89 -8.55 15.35
CA ASN A 29 -28.77 -8.39 16.29
C ASN A 29 -27.55 -9.21 15.86
N LEU A 30 -27.75 -10.48 15.49
CA LEU A 30 -26.69 -11.36 15.00
C LEU A 30 -26.02 -10.82 13.73
N SER A 31 -26.80 -10.20 12.84
CA SER A 31 -26.25 -9.50 11.67
C SER A 31 -25.43 -8.25 12.03
N HIS A 32 -25.84 -7.52 13.09
CA HIS A 32 -25.13 -6.34 13.56
C HIS A 32 -23.79 -6.71 14.18
N ASP A 33 -23.76 -7.74 15.02
CA ASP A 33 -22.55 -8.23 15.68
C ASP A 33 -21.54 -8.76 14.66
N HIS A 34 -21.99 -9.54 13.66
CA HIS A 34 -21.12 -9.99 12.57
C HIS A 34 -20.52 -8.84 11.76
N ILE A 35 -21.31 -7.79 11.47
CA ILE A 35 -20.80 -6.59 10.78
C ILE A 35 -19.80 -5.85 11.66
N HIS A 36 -20.09 -5.72 12.96
CA HIS A 36 -19.21 -5.06 13.91
C HIS A 36 -17.86 -5.74 14.00
N ASP A 37 -17.86 -7.07 14.18
CA ASP A 37 -16.66 -7.89 14.25
C ASP A 37 -15.84 -7.79 12.97
N LEU A 38 -16.49 -7.89 11.81
CA LEU A 38 -15.82 -7.74 10.52
C LEU A 38 -15.18 -6.35 10.38
N MET A 39 -15.90 -5.29 10.73
CA MET A 39 -15.38 -3.92 10.68
C MET A 39 -14.21 -3.71 11.64
N GLN A 40 -14.29 -4.27 12.85
CA GLN A 40 -13.20 -4.22 13.82
C GLN A 40 -11.97 -4.96 13.29
N HIS A 41 -12.16 -6.12 12.66
CA HIS A 41 -11.10 -6.89 12.03
C HIS A 41 -10.39 -6.12 10.92
N LEU A 42 -11.15 -5.44 10.06
CA LEU A 42 -10.62 -4.59 9.01
C LEU A 42 -9.90 -3.36 9.58
N ASN A 43 -10.42 -2.78 10.66
CA ASN A 43 -9.79 -1.65 11.35
C ASN A 43 -8.44 -2.03 11.98
N TYR A 44 -8.29 -3.26 12.47
CA TYR A 44 -7.00 -3.76 12.94
C TYR A 44 -5.98 -3.83 11.80
N LEU A 45 -6.36 -4.37 10.64
CA LEU A 45 -5.48 -4.43 9.46
C LEU A 45 -5.08 -3.05 8.94
N ALA A 46 -6.06 -2.15 8.81
CA ALA A 46 -5.84 -0.79 8.33
C ALA A 46 -5.02 0.05 9.32
N GLY A 47 -5.28 -0.12 10.62
CA GLY A 47 -4.58 0.59 11.70
C GLY A 47 -3.20 0.03 12.04
N GLY A 48 -2.85 -1.15 11.52
CA GLY A 48 -1.59 -1.81 11.84
C GLY A 48 -1.53 -2.45 13.23
N ARG A 49 -2.68 -2.73 13.84
CA ARG A 49 -2.83 -3.42 15.13
C ARG A 49 -3.01 -4.91 14.90
N TYR A 50 -1.94 -5.56 14.45
CA TYR A 50 -2.01 -6.94 13.96
C TYR A 50 -2.09 -8.01 15.07
N ASP A 51 -1.67 -7.64 16.27
CA ASP A 51 -1.76 -8.40 17.52
C ASP A 51 -3.21 -8.57 18.00
N GLY A 52 -4.08 -7.58 17.79
CA GLY A 52 -5.47 -7.61 18.24
C GLY A 52 -6.36 -8.67 17.59
N ALA A 53 -5.85 -9.45 16.64
CA ALA A 53 -6.60 -10.42 15.83
C ALA A 53 -5.75 -11.64 15.40
N ASP A 54 -4.59 -11.85 16.04
CA ASP A 54 -3.65 -12.94 15.75
C ASP A 54 -3.27 -13.07 14.26
N PHE A 55 -3.06 -11.94 13.60
CA PHE A 55 -2.69 -11.95 12.19
C PHE A 55 -1.25 -12.46 11.99
N SER A 56 -1.06 -13.36 11.02
CA SER A 56 0.27 -13.72 10.52
C SER A 56 0.96 -12.54 9.85
N TYR A 57 2.29 -12.56 9.78
CA TYR A 57 3.10 -11.56 9.08
C TYR A 57 2.66 -11.29 7.63
N ASP A 58 2.15 -12.31 6.94
CA ASP A 58 1.61 -12.21 5.57
C ASP A 58 0.38 -11.28 5.44
N SER A 59 -0.18 -10.84 6.55
CA SER A 59 -1.32 -9.92 6.62
C SER A 59 -0.89 -8.50 7.02
N TYR A 60 0.40 -8.24 7.22
CA TYR A 60 0.90 -6.94 7.69
C TYR A 60 0.96 -5.94 6.54
N ILE A 61 -0.21 -5.46 6.10
CA ILE A 61 -0.39 -4.59 4.93
C ILE A 61 0.63 -3.44 4.95
N ARG A 62 0.82 -2.76 6.08
CA ARG A 62 1.73 -1.61 6.18
C ARG A 62 3.19 -1.99 5.93
N ALA A 63 3.65 -3.08 6.54
CA ALA A 63 5.03 -3.56 6.38
C ALA A 63 5.28 -4.02 4.93
N LEU A 64 4.35 -4.80 4.38
CA LEU A 64 4.46 -5.33 3.01
C LEU A 64 4.39 -4.21 1.95
N VAL A 65 3.52 -3.23 2.14
CA VAL A 65 3.48 -2.03 1.29
C VAL A 65 4.75 -1.20 1.42
N GLN A 66 5.35 -1.09 2.62
CA GLN A 66 6.62 -0.40 2.80
C GLN A 66 7.77 -1.08 2.03
N ILE A 67 7.79 -2.42 1.95
CA ILE A 67 8.74 -3.15 1.10
C ILE A 67 8.54 -2.77 -0.36
N LEU A 68 7.29 -2.73 -0.84
CA LEU A 68 6.99 -2.29 -2.20
C LEU A 68 7.41 -0.83 -2.46
N HIS A 69 7.24 0.07 -1.49
CA HIS A 69 7.69 1.47 -1.60
C HIS A 69 9.21 1.56 -1.76
N ARG A 70 9.99 0.79 -0.98
CA ARG A 70 11.46 0.77 -1.08
C ARG A 70 11.92 0.29 -2.46
N ALA A 71 11.32 -0.80 -2.96
CA ALA A 71 11.63 -1.33 -4.29
C ALA A 71 11.26 -0.33 -5.40
N PHE A 72 10.11 0.34 -5.28
CA PHE A 72 9.69 1.38 -6.21
C PHE A 72 10.64 2.59 -6.21
N HIS A 73 11.01 3.07 -5.02
CA HIS A 73 11.97 4.16 -4.89
C HIS A 73 13.31 3.83 -5.57
N HIS A 74 13.84 2.62 -5.33
CA HIS A 74 15.06 2.18 -5.99
C HIS A 74 14.92 2.16 -7.52
N THR A 75 13.80 1.65 -8.03
CA THR A 75 13.48 1.64 -9.46
C THR A 75 13.45 3.04 -10.06
N ILE A 76 12.85 4.02 -9.37
CA ILE A 76 12.81 5.42 -9.83
C ILE A 76 14.21 6.02 -9.89
N VAL A 77 15.03 5.79 -8.86
CA VAL A 77 16.42 6.29 -8.83
C VAL A 77 17.24 5.69 -9.97
N GLU A 78 17.20 4.37 -10.16
CA GLU A 78 17.93 3.70 -11.23
C GLU A 78 17.48 4.18 -12.62
N LEU A 79 16.17 4.26 -12.85
CA LEU A 79 15.62 4.79 -14.10
C LEU A 79 16.04 6.24 -14.36
N THR A 80 16.13 7.05 -13.31
CA THR A 80 16.60 8.44 -13.39
C THR A 80 18.05 8.47 -13.83
N VAL A 81 18.93 7.69 -13.18
CA VAL A 81 20.36 7.61 -13.52
C VAL A 81 20.56 7.15 -14.96
N ILE A 82 19.90 6.06 -15.39
CA ILE A 82 19.97 5.56 -16.76
C ILE A 82 19.52 6.64 -17.75
N SER A 83 18.38 7.26 -17.47
CA SER A 83 17.81 8.28 -18.36
C SER A 83 18.72 9.49 -18.50
N THR A 84 19.33 9.96 -17.41
CA THR A 84 20.29 11.06 -17.44
C THR A 84 21.56 10.68 -18.22
N ASN A 85 22.05 9.46 -18.09
CA ASN A 85 23.25 9.00 -18.81
C ASN A 85 23.02 8.83 -20.31
N GLU A 86 21.81 8.46 -20.72
CA GLU A 86 21.42 8.28 -22.13
C GLU A 86 20.99 9.60 -22.81
N MET A 87 20.88 10.70 -22.05
CA MET A 87 20.39 11.97 -22.59
C MET A 87 21.43 12.66 -23.46
N ASP A 88 21.04 12.96 -24.69
CA ASP A 88 21.83 13.77 -25.62
C ASP A 88 21.64 15.26 -25.29
N VAL A 89 22.40 15.71 -24.30
CA VAL A 89 22.39 17.10 -23.80
C VAL A 89 22.73 18.07 -24.92
N GLN A 90 23.72 17.74 -25.77
CA GLN A 90 24.19 18.61 -26.83
C GLN A 90 23.10 18.84 -27.88
N LYS A 91 22.45 17.77 -28.34
CA LYS A 91 21.33 17.86 -29.27
C LYS A 91 20.18 18.70 -28.73
N ILE A 92 19.88 18.60 -27.43
CA ILE A 92 18.81 19.38 -26.82
C ILE A 92 19.18 20.85 -26.74
N ILE A 93 20.41 21.18 -26.35
CA ILE A 93 20.94 22.56 -26.35
C ILE A 93 20.92 23.17 -27.75
N ASP A 94 21.33 22.40 -28.77
CA ASP A 94 21.34 22.86 -30.16
C ASP A 94 19.91 23.09 -30.69
N ALA A 95 18.95 22.29 -30.24
CA ALA A 95 17.54 22.43 -30.62
C ALA A 95 16.83 23.61 -29.92
N THR A 96 17.20 23.95 -28.69
CA THR A 96 16.63 25.09 -27.95
C THR A 96 17.23 26.43 -28.34
N ARG A 97 18.51 26.48 -28.71
CA ARG A 97 19.23 27.69 -29.09
C ARG A 97 18.69 28.43 -30.32
N GLY A 98 17.94 27.75 -31.21
CA GLY A 98 17.42 28.38 -32.43
C GLY A 98 18.51 28.97 -33.33
N ARG A 99 18.26 30.14 -33.94
CA ARG A 99 19.18 30.87 -34.86
C ARG A 99 19.98 32.00 -34.19
N ASP A 100 19.96 32.12 -32.88
CA ASP A 100 20.53 33.27 -32.17
C ASP A 100 21.97 33.05 -31.68
N LEU A 101 22.72 34.16 -31.72
CA LEU A 101 24.17 34.25 -31.68
C LEU A 101 24.82 33.79 -30.37
N PHE A 102 26.06 33.30 -30.53
CA PHE A 102 27.10 33.05 -29.53
C PHE A 102 27.01 33.95 -28.28
N GLY A 103 26.39 33.40 -27.22
CA GLY A 103 26.40 33.92 -25.87
C GLY A 103 26.43 32.75 -24.87
N VAL A 104 27.30 32.86 -23.86
CA VAL A 104 27.60 31.83 -22.86
C VAL A 104 26.49 31.84 -21.81
N THR A 105 25.36 31.21 -22.12
CA THR A 105 24.31 31.00 -21.14
C THR A 105 23.72 29.63 -21.39
N PHE A 106 23.96 28.69 -20.48
CA PHE A 106 23.23 27.42 -20.47
C PHE A 106 21.75 27.79 -20.32
N GLU A 107 20.98 27.66 -21.41
CA GLU A 107 19.60 28.13 -21.45
C GLU A 107 18.76 27.30 -20.50
N TYR A 108 18.20 27.96 -19.49
CA TYR A 108 17.23 27.40 -18.55
C TYR A 108 16.19 26.48 -19.22
N GLY A 109 15.73 26.84 -20.42
CA GLY A 109 14.79 26.02 -21.21
C GLY A 109 15.32 24.62 -21.55
N SER A 110 16.61 24.49 -21.87
CA SER A 110 17.25 23.19 -22.13
C SER A 110 17.22 22.31 -20.88
N PHE A 111 17.56 22.89 -19.72
CA PHE A 111 17.50 22.21 -18.43
C PHE A 111 16.09 21.70 -18.11
N VAL A 112 15.08 22.57 -18.29
CA VAL A 112 13.68 22.20 -18.07
C VAL A 112 13.26 21.04 -18.98
N ILE A 113 13.61 21.08 -20.27
CA ILE A 113 13.29 20.01 -21.22
C ILE A 113 13.96 18.70 -20.81
N LEU A 114 15.23 18.76 -20.39
CA LEU A 114 15.98 17.59 -19.90
C LEU A 114 15.28 16.97 -18.68
N CYS A 115 14.93 17.76 -17.66
CA CYS A 115 14.19 17.28 -16.49
C CYS A 115 12.83 16.68 -16.86
N GLN A 116 12.07 17.34 -17.74
CA GLN A 116 10.77 16.85 -18.20
C GLN A 116 10.88 15.49 -18.89
N GLN A 117 11.94 15.24 -19.68
CA GLN A 117 12.15 13.94 -20.32
C GLN A 117 12.33 12.81 -19.29
N VAL A 118 13.04 13.09 -18.19
CA VAL A 118 13.23 12.12 -17.10
C VAL A 118 11.92 11.88 -16.35
N VAL A 119 11.23 12.94 -15.93
CA VAL A 119 9.97 12.85 -15.16
C VAL A 119 8.89 12.09 -15.94
N ARG A 120 8.80 12.28 -17.26
CA ARG A 120 7.87 11.51 -18.12
C ARG A 120 8.07 10.01 -18.01
N LYS A 121 9.31 9.54 -17.83
CA LYS A 121 9.61 8.10 -17.70
C LYS A 121 9.13 7.53 -16.36
N TRP A 122 8.90 8.35 -15.33
CA TRP A 122 8.40 7.91 -14.03
C TRP A 122 6.93 7.48 -14.03
N LEU A 123 6.15 7.86 -15.04
CA LEU A 123 4.71 7.54 -15.09
C LEU A 123 4.44 6.04 -15.06
N ARG A 124 5.08 5.29 -15.97
CA ARG A 124 4.87 3.84 -16.09
C ARG A 124 5.21 3.07 -14.80
N PRO A 125 6.40 3.21 -14.19
CA PRO A 125 6.69 2.51 -12.94
C PRO A 125 5.77 2.94 -11.79
N THR A 126 5.33 4.20 -11.76
CA THR A 126 4.35 4.69 -10.77
C THR A 126 3.01 3.96 -10.92
N GLU A 127 2.48 3.87 -12.15
CA GLU A 127 1.24 3.14 -12.41
C GLU A 127 1.36 1.66 -12.03
N GLN A 128 2.48 1.01 -12.38
CA GLN A 128 2.73 -0.38 -12.01
C GLN A 128 2.81 -0.57 -10.49
N HIS A 129 3.42 0.38 -9.78
CA HIS A 129 3.52 0.34 -8.32
C HIS A 129 2.14 0.46 -7.65
N ILE A 130 1.28 1.37 -8.12
CA ILE A 130 -0.11 1.50 -7.65
C ILE A 130 -0.85 0.16 -7.80
N VAL A 131 -0.74 -0.48 -8.97
CA VAL A 131 -1.37 -1.80 -9.19
C VAL A 131 -0.85 -2.85 -8.20
N LYS A 132 0.47 -2.91 -7.96
CA LYS A 132 1.06 -3.86 -7.00
C LYS A 132 0.53 -3.64 -5.58
N VAL A 133 0.48 -2.38 -5.12
CA VAL A 133 -0.02 -2.02 -3.78
C VAL A 133 -1.50 -2.39 -3.64
N CYS A 134 -2.35 -2.01 -4.60
CA CYS A 134 -3.76 -2.35 -4.56
C CYS A 134 -3.98 -3.86 -4.60
N ASN A 135 -3.28 -4.60 -5.45
CA ASN A 135 -3.43 -6.06 -5.52
C ASN A 135 -3.01 -6.75 -4.21
N LEU A 136 -1.93 -6.29 -3.57
CA LEU A 136 -1.49 -6.79 -2.28
C LEU A 136 -2.55 -6.55 -1.20
N ALA A 137 -3.00 -5.30 -1.06
CA ALA A 137 -4.02 -4.94 -0.09
C ALA A 137 -5.32 -5.73 -0.31
N GLY A 138 -5.76 -5.87 -1.57
CA GLY A 138 -6.96 -6.61 -1.92
C GLY A 138 -6.88 -8.09 -1.54
N LYS A 139 -5.74 -8.74 -1.80
CA LYS A 139 -5.53 -10.14 -1.39
C LYS A 139 -5.65 -10.33 0.13
N ILE A 140 -5.04 -9.44 0.90
CA ILE A 140 -5.05 -9.52 2.37
C ILE A 140 -6.46 -9.25 2.91
N LEU A 141 -7.14 -8.21 2.42
CA LEU A 141 -8.50 -7.87 2.85
C LEU A 141 -9.49 -8.98 2.52
N VAL A 142 -9.45 -9.54 1.30
CA VAL A 142 -10.33 -10.66 0.92
C VAL A 142 -10.08 -11.89 1.79
N ARG A 143 -8.81 -12.20 2.11
CA ARG A 143 -8.47 -13.29 3.01
C ARG A 143 -9.02 -13.06 4.42
N ALA A 144 -8.94 -11.82 4.91
CA ALA A 144 -9.45 -11.45 6.23
C ALA A 144 -10.99 -11.54 6.31
N ILE A 145 -11.68 -11.21 5.22
CA ILE A 145 -13.15 -11.27 5.13
C ILE A 145 -13.63 -12.72 4.97
N LYS A 146 -12.93 -13.55 4.19
CA LYS A 146 -13.32 -14.94 3.91
C LYS A 146 -12.81 -15.92 4.96
N ARG A 147 -13.23 -15.74 6.22
CA ARG A 147 -12.98 -16.72 7.28
C ARG A 147 -13.80 -18.01 7.05
N PRO A 148 -13.30 -19.18 7.47
CA PRO A 148 -14.06 -20.43 7.34
C PRO A 148 -15.37 -20.36 8.15
N GLY A 149 -16.52 -20.42 7.49
CA GLY A 149 -17.84 -20.41 8.13
C GLY A 149 -18.84 -19.39 7.57
N ASP A 150 -18.37 -18.28 6.98
CA ASP A 150 -19.22 -17.17 6.52
C ASP A 150 -19.31 -17.09 4.99
N THR A 151 -20.12 -17.96 4.37
CA THR A 151 -20.12 -18.10 2.90
C THR A 151 -20.95 -17.07 2.15
N ILE A 152 -22.01 -16.48 2.73
CA ILE A 152 -22.86 -15.53 2.01
C ILE A 152 -22.45 -14.09 2.31
N TYR A 153 -22.39 -13.70 3.59
CA TYR A 153 -21.97 -12.34 3.99
C TYR A 153 -20.52 -12.04 3.64
N GLY A 154 -19.61 -13.02 3.82
CA GLY A 154 -18.20 -12.87 3.46
C GLY A 154 -17.98 -12.68 1.95
N ASN A 155 -18.81 -13.28 1.09
CA ASN A 155 -18.69 -13.13 -0.36
C ASN A 155 -19.19 -11.77 -0.85
N ASP A 156 -20.32 -11.28 -0.34
CA ASP A 156 -20.82 -9.92 -0.68
C ASP A 156 -19.87 -8.83 -0.14
N ALA A 157 -19.40 -8.98 1.11
CA ALA A 157 -18.43 -8.07 1.69
C ALA A 157 -17.12 -8.05 0.89
N ALA A 158 -16.56 -9.21 0.55
CA ALA A 158 -15.33 -9.30 -0.26
C ALA A 158 -15.52 -8.64 -1.64
N LYS A 159 -16.68 -8.84 -2.28
CA LYS A 159 -17.00 -8.20 -3.56
C LYS A 159 -17.03 -6.67 -3.42
N LYS A 160 -17.75 -6.14 -2.44
CA LYS A 160 -17.82 -4.69 -2.16
C LYS A 160 -16.46 -4.10 -1.84
N THR A 161 -15.63 -4.81 -1.07
CA THR A 161 -14.25 -4.39 -0.78
C THR A 161 -13.41 -4.30 -2.06
N MET A 162 -13.49 -5.29 -2.94
CA MET A 162 -12.78 -5.27 -4.22
C MET A 162 -13.26 -4.16 -5.15
N GLU A 163 -14.58 -3.90 -5.21
CA GLU A 163 -15.13 -2.78 -5.98
C GLU A 163 -14.66 -1.42 -5.45
N THR A 164 -14.57 -1.29 -4.12
CA THR A 164 -14.08 -0.07 -3.46
C THR A 164 -12.60 0.13 -3.74
N LEU A 165 -11.81 -0.94 -3.67
CA LEU A 165 -10.39 -0.92 -3.97
C LEU A 165 -10.12 -0.57 -5.44
N GLU A 166 -10.96 -1.05 -6.36
CA GLU A 166 -10.87 -0.71 -7.77
C GLU A 166 -11.15 0.78 -8.02
N LYS A 167 -12.14 1.35 -7.31
CA LYS A 167 -12.39 2.80 -7.34
C LYS A 167 -11.19 3.57 -6.80
N LEU A 168 -10.65 3.16 -5.65
CA LEU A 168 -9.48 3.80 -5.05
C LEU A 168 -8.26 3.74 -5.99
N LYS A 169 -8.01 2.59 -6.61
CA LYS A 169 -6.93 2.42 -7.60
C LYS A 169 -7.06 3.43 -8.74
N ARG A 170 -8.26 3.62 -9.29
CA ARG A 170 -8.52 4.62 -10.36
C ARG A 170 -8.24 6.04 -9.87
N THR A 171 -8.66 6.37 -8.66
CA THR A 171 -8.37 7.68 -8.04
C THR A 171 -6.85 7.88 -7.89
N MET A 172 -6.13 6.89 -7.36
CA MET A 172 -4.68 6.95 -7.20
C MET A 172 -3.97 7.13 -8.55
N HIS A 173 -4.41 6.45 -9.61
CA HIS A 173 -3.87 6.68 -10.95
C HIS A 173 -4.13 8.11 -11.46
N ALA A 174 -5.34 8.64 -11.26
CA ALA A 174 -5.68 10.00 -11.66
C ALA A 174 -4.85 11.04 -10.89
N GLU A 175 -4.69 10.87 -9.58
CA GLU A 175 -3.88 11.73 -8.73
C GLU A 175 -2.40 11.65 -9.09
N ALA A 176 -1.85 10.45 -9.30
CA ALA A 176 -0.45 10.28 -9.72
C ALA A 176 -0.17 10.96 -11.06
N ARG A 177 -1.09 10.85 -12.03
CA ARG A 177 -0.98 11.57 -13.32
C ARG A 177 -1.05 13.06 -13.14
N LYS A 178 -1.93 13.56 -12.26
CA LYS A 178 -2.03 14.98 -11.95
C LYS A 178 -0.72 15.49 -11.35
N ILE A 179 -0.20 14.84 -10.30
CA ILE A 179 1.07 15.21 -9.65
C ILE A 179 2.20 15.25 -10.68
N LEU A 180 2.36 14.20 -11.49
CA LEU A 180 3.40 14.17 -12.52
C LEU A 180 3.18 15.24 -13.60
N SER A 181 1.94 15.57 -13.94
CA SER A 181 1.63 16.65 -14.88
C SER A 181 1.96 18.02 -14.30
N ASP A 182 1.72 18.23 -13.00
CA ASP A 182 2.06 19.46 -12.30
C ASP A 182 3.58 19.64 -12.27
N GLU A 183 4.36 18.59 -11.96
CA GLU A 183 5.83 18.58 -12.06
C GLU A 183 6.34 18.94 -13.46
N LEU A 184 5.63 18.52 -14.52
CA LEU A 184 5.97 18.88 -15.90
C LEU A 184 5.59 20.32 -16.24
N GLY A 185 4.51 20.84 -15.67
CA GLY A 185 3.93 22.15 -15.98
C GLY A 185 4.57 23.32 -15.22
N THR A 186 5.12 23.08 -14.03
CA THR A 186 5.73 24.10 -13.17
C THR A 186 7.19 23.75 -12.82
N PRO A 187 8.16 23.97 -13.73
CA PRO A 187 9.57 23.74 -13.42
C PRO A 187 10.10 24.81 -12.47
N PHE A 188 10.33 24.44 -11.20
CA PHE A 188 10.93 25.31 -10.19
C PHE A 188 12.44 25.05 -10.07
N THR A 189 13.25 26.11 -10.10
CA THR A 189 14.71 26.04 -9.84
C THR A 189 15.12 26.55 -8.46
N LEU A 190 14.17 27.07 -7.70
CA LEU A 190 14.33 27.48 -6.30
C LEU A 190 13.39 26.62 -5.46
N GLN A 191 13.76 25.37 -5.24
CA GLN A 191 13.30 24.69 -4.03
C GLN A 191 14.19 25.22 -2.91
N ASP A 192 13.61 25.91 -1.93
CA ASP A 192 14.27 26.17 -0.66
C ASP A 192 14.56 24.81 -0.01
N VAL A 193 15.73 24.24 -0.32
CA VAL A 193 16.31 23.11 0.43
C VAL A 193 16.91 23.67 1.71
N THR A 194 16.13 24.43 2.48
CA THR A 194 16.53 24.88 3.81
C THR A 194 16.26 23.74 4.79
N GLU A 195 17.33 23.04 5.16
CA GLU A 195 17.52 22.46 6.51
C GLU A 195 16.47 21.48 7.06
N ALA A 196 15.98 20.53 6.25
CA ALA A 196 15.35 19.31 6.79
C ALA A 196 16.29 18.08 6.75
N ALA A 197 17.49 18.20 6.17
CA ALA A 197 18.43 17.09 6.00
C ALA A 197 19.41 16.87 7.17
N SER A 198 19.33 17.66 8.24
CA SER A 198 20.27 17.63 9.38
C SER A 198 19.64 17.37 10.75
N ARG A 199 18.34 17.03 10.83
CA ARG A 199 17.80 16.45 12.07
C ARG A 199 17.95 14.94 12.00
N PRO A 200 18.83 14.31 12.80
CA PRO A 200 18.69 12.89 13.05
C PRO A 200 17.28 12.69 13.62
N GLN A 201 16.43 11.95 12.90
CA GLN A 201 15.22 11.42 13.53
C GLN A 201 15.70 10.62 14.74
N PRO A 202 15.24 10.92 15.97
CA PRO A 202 15.49 10.02 17.08
C PRO A 202 14.94 8.67 16.65
N ALA A 203 15.80 7.64 16.72
CA ALA A 203 15.39 6.27 16.48
C ALA A 203 14.11 6.00 17.29
N PRO A 204 13.11 5.28 16.74
CA PRO A 204 11.99 4.83 17.53
C PRO A 204 12.56 4.12 18.75
N GLN A 205 12.31 4.68 19.94
CA GLN A 205 12.67 4.05 21.19
C GLN A 205 11.81 2.80 21.32
N PHE A 206 12.31 1.69 20.82
CA PHE A 206 11.87 0.38 21.26
C PHE A 206 12.37 0.23 22.68
N ASP A 207 11.43 0.11 23.60
CA ASP A 207 11.70 -0.27 24.98
C ASP A 207 12.42 -1.62 24.95
N THR A 208 13.73 -1.60 25.21
CA THR A 208 14.58 -2.80 25.25
C THR A 208 14.47 -3.40 26.65
N SER A 209 13.26 -3.77 27.02
CA SER A 209 13.01 -4.64 28.16
C SER A 209 12.63 -6.02 27.62
N ASN A 210 13.65 -6.87 27.53
CA ASN A 210 13.60 -8.32 27.33
C ASN A 210 12.98 -8.83 26.03
N SER A 211 13.83 -9.21 25.07
CA SER A 211 13.84 -10.53 24.42
C SER A 211 15.00 -10.59 23.43
N GLU A 212 15.83 -11.63 23.52
CA GLU A 212 16.89 -11.91 22.55
C GLU A 212 16.36 -11.94 21.10
N PRO A 213 17.10 -11.43 20.12
CA PRO A 213 16.76 -11.62 18.72
C PRO A 213 16.99 -13.09 18.33
N PRO A 214 16.00 -13.80 17.75
CA PRO A 214 16.25 -15.12 17.20
C PRO A 214 17.16 -14.99 15.97
N GLN A 215 18.14 -15.89 15.88
CA GLN A 215 19.08 -15.94 14.76
C GLN A 215 18.34 -16.24 13.46
N ILE A 216 18.65 -15.44 12.44
CA ILE A 216 18.04 -15.51 11.10
C ILE A 216 18.85 -16.51 10.28
N GLU A 217 18.23 -17.63 9.88
CA GLU A 217 18.72 -18.40 8.74
C GLU A 217 18.22 -17.79 7.42
N PRO A 218 19.06 -17.74 6.37
CA PRO A 218 18.68 -17.15 5.09
C PRO A 218 17.67 -18.03 4.35
N VAL A 219 16.53 -17.45 3.96
CA VAL A 219 15.58 -18.07 3.04
C VAL A 219 16.04 -17.80 1.61
N GLU A 220 16.46 -18.84 0.90
CA GLU A 220 16.69 -18.80 -0.55
C GLU A 220 15.37 -18.54 -1.27
N PHE A 221 15.32 -17.45 -2.05
CA PHE A 221 14.27 -17.25 -3.04
C PHE A 221 14.73 -17.91 -4.34
N ASP A 222 14.17 -19.09 -4.61
CA ASP A 222 14.29 -19.72 -5.92
C ASP A 222 13.75 -18.78 -7.00
N THR A 223 14.61 -18.48 -7.96
CA THR A 223 14.33 -17.80 -9.21
C THR A 223 13.33 -18.62 -10.03
N LEU A 224 12.14 -18.09 -10.24
CA LEU A 224 11.25 -18.58 -11.30
C LEU A 224 11.30 -17.62 -12.48
N SER A 225 11.94 -18.13 -13.54
CA SER A 225 11.93 -17.61 -14.92
C SER A 225 10.55 -17.67 -15.56
#